data_AF-A0A1K1QQF7-F1
#
_entry.id   AF-A0A1K1QQF7-F1
#
_cell.length_a   1.000
_cell.length_b   1.000
_cell.length_c   1.000
_cell.angle_alpha   90.00
_cell.angle_beta   90.00
_cell.angle_gamma   90.00
#
_symmetry.space_group_name_H-M   'P 1'
#
loop_
_entity.id
_entity.type
_entity.pdbx_description
1 polymer ?
#
loop_
_entity_poly.entity_id
_entity_poly.type
_entity_poly.pdbx_seq_one_letter_code
_entity_poly.pdbx_strand_id
1 'polypeptide(L)'
;MKKTILFKTLIDILFFCLCLTSISALLVVPLGLGSINMDDQIVENWDLFSILIIGLSMISYALLIIGIYFLRKVARLMLNERYFQKNISLFLKKSGNFLIMSSIASILMLLIAFAKKILFSQTIELLYDSDKVLILFILIIGFFFNIQASIIKQSISLKQENDLTI
;
A
#
# COMPACT_ATOMS: atom_id res chain seq x y z
N MET A 1 -11.83 24.97 0.49
CA MET A 1 -11.83 24.45 -0.89
C MET A 1 -10.43 24.20 -1.49
N LYS A 2 -9.48 25.16 -1.53
CA LYS A 2 -8.16 24.92 -2.16
C LYS A 2 -7.38 23.71 -1.59
N LYS A 3 -7.43 23.50 -0.27
CA LYS A 3 -6.73 22.40 0.42
C LYS A 3 -7.30 21.01 0.11
N THR A 4 -8.61 20.88 -0.02
CA THR A 4 -9.25 19.59 -0.34
C THR A 4 -9.06 19.20 -1.80
N ILE A 5 -9.04 20.19 -2.70
CA ILE A 5 -8.66 20.00 -4.10
C ILE A 5 -7.21 19.52 -4.18
N LEU A 6 -6.29 20.17 -3.48
CA LEU A 6 -4.89 19.76 -3.45
C LEU A 6 -4.71 18.32 -2.94
N PHE A 7 -5.37 17.95 -1.84
CA PHE A 7 -5.34 16.58 -1.31
C PHE A 7 -5.81 15.54 -2.33
N LYS A 8 -6.95 15.79 -2.98
CA LYS A 8 -7.48 14.90 -4.01
C LYS A 8 -6.56 14.79 -5.22
N THR A 9 -5.99 15.90 -5.67
CA THR A 9 -5.05 15.91 -6.80
C THR A 9 -3.79 15.10 -6.47
N LEU A 10 -3.22 15.26 -5.27
CA LEU A 10 -2.05 14.47 -4.85
C LEU A 10 -2.34 12.96 -4.84
N ILE A 11 -3.51 12.56 -4.34
CA ILE A 11 -3.91 11.13 -4.34
C ILE A 11 -4.15 10.63 -5.76
N ASP A 12 -4.77 11.43 -6.63
CA ASP A 12 -4.95 11.07 -8.03
C ASP A 12 -3.59 10.86 -8.71
N ILE A 13 -2.63 11.78 -8.53
CA ILE A 13 -1.27 11.66 -9.06
C ILE A 13 -0.59 10.39 -8.54
N LEU A 14 -0.64 10.15 -7.21
CA LEU A 14 -0.07 8.95 -6.60
C LEU A 14 -0.65 7.68 -7.22
N PHE A 15 -1.97 7.62 -7.39
CA PHE A 15 -2.65 6.48 -8.00
C PHE A 15 -2.20 6.27 -9.46
N PHE A 16 -2.13 7.33 -10.26
CA PHE A 16 -1.69 7.24 -11.64
C PHE A 16 -0.22 6.81 -11.77
N CYS A 17 0.67 7.32 -10.92
CA CYS A 17 2.07 6.89 -10.87
C CYS A 17 2.17 5.39 -10.58
N LEU A 18 1.44 4.88 -9.57
CA LEU A 18 1.43 3.44 -9.25
C LEU A 18 0.90 2.58 -10.40
N CYS A 19 -0.20 2.98 -11.03
CA CYS A 19 -0.71 2.27 -12.20
C CYS A 19 0.29 2.29 -13.37
N LEU A 20 0.96 3.42 -13.61
CA LEU A 20 1.96 3.55 -14.66
C LEU A 20 3.17 2.64 -14.41
N THR A 21 3.65 2.55 -13.16
CA THR A 21 4.70 1.61 -12.76
C THR A 21 4.27 0.15 -12.99
N SER A 22 3.01 -0.19 -12.73
CA SER A 22 2.47 -1.53 -13.03
C SER A 22 2.52 -1.86 -14.54
N ILE A 23 2.09 -0.91 -15.37
CA ILE A 23 2.01 -1.07 -16.83
C ILE A 23 3.42 -1.14 -17.43
N SER A 24 4.32 -0.27 -16.98
CA SER A 24 5.71 -0.27 -17.45
C SER A 24 6.41 -1.59 -17.09
N ALA A 25 6.22 -2.12 -15.88
CA ALA A 25 6.74 -3.44 -15.51
C ALA A 25 6.23 -4.56 -16.44
N LEU A 26 4.93 -4.55 -16.79
CA LEU A 26 4.33 -5.52 -17.72
C LEU A 26 4.85 -5.42 -19.15
N LEU A 27 5.32 -4.25 -19.59
CA LEU A 27 5.89 -4.07 -20.94
C LEU A 27 7.40 -4.38 -20.97
N VAL A 28 8.14 -3.90 -19.98
CA VAL A 28 9.61 -4.00 -19.97
C VAL A 28 10.07 -5.44 -19.70
N VAL A 29 9.41 -6.16 -18.78
CA VAL A 29 9.84 -7.51 -18.38
C VAL A 29 9.73 -8.54 -19.52
N PRO A 30 8.62 -8.66 -20.28
CA PRO A 30 8.52 -9.63 -21.37
C PRO A 30 9.39 -9.29 -22.57
N LEU A 31 9.68 -7.99 -22.79
CA LEU A 31 10.49 -7.53 -23.91
C LEU A 31 12.00 -7.66 -23.64
N GLY A 32 12.41 -8.08 -22.43
CA GLY A 32 13.82 -8.17 -22.05
C GLY A 32 14.55 -6.82 -22.05
N LEU A 33 13.81 -5.71 -22.04
CA LEU A 33 14.36 -4.35 -22.10
C LEU A 33 14.87 -3.85 -20.75
N GLY A 34 14.79 -4.67 -19.71
CA GLY A 34 15.33 -4.42 -18.38
C GLY A 34 15.69 -5.72 -17.69
N SER A 35 16.75 -5.69 -16.87
CA SER A 35 17.10 -6.82 -16.01
C SER A 35 16.31 -6.71 -14.69
N ILE A 36 15.68 -7.80 -14.28
CA ILE A 36 15.18 -7.92 -12.90
C ILE A 36 16.41 -8.27 -12.06
N ASN A 37 17.14 -7.25 -11.61
CA ASN A 37 18.25 -7.45 -10.69
C ASN A 37 17.65 -7.77 -9.31
N MET A 38 17.81 -9.01 -8.86
CA MET A 38 17.68 -9.36 -7.44
C MET A 38 19.10 -9.47 -6.88
N ASP A 39 19.54 -8.49 -6.10
CA ASP A 39 20.84 -8.52 -5.38
C ASP A 39 22.04 -8.79 -6.33
N ASP A 40 22.14 -8.03 -7.45
CA ASP A 40 23.22 -8.09 -8.46
C ASP A 40 23.52 -9.47 -9.09
N GLN A 41 22.61 -10.44 -8.95
CA GLN A 41 22.73 -11.75 -9.58
C GLN A 41 21.65 -11.96 -10.64
N ILE A 42 22.08 -12.33 -11.84
CA ILE A 42 21.20 -12.83 -12.90
C ILE A 42 20.61 -14.14 -12.37
N VAL A 43 19.28 -14.22 -12.22
CA VAL A 43 18.58 -15.41 -11.75
C VAL A 43 18.73 -16.51 -12.82
N GLU A 44 19.81 -17.28 -12.74
CA GLU A 44 20.12 -18.36 -13.66
C GLU A 44 19.26 -19.61 -13.37
N ASN A 45 18.78 -19.77 -12.13
CA ASN A 45 17.89 -20.85 -11.71
C ASN A 45 16.66 -20.33 -10.94
N TRP A 46 15.48 -20.67 -11.45
CA TRP A 46 14.18 -20.36 -10.85
C TRP A 46 13.87 -21.31 -9.70
N ASP A 47 14.46 -21.05 -8.54
CA ASP A 47 14.16 -21.79 -7.31
C ASP A 47 12.77 -21.41 -6.74
N LEU A 48 12.15 -22.33 -6.00
CA LEU A 48 10.82 -22.17 -5.39
C LEU A 48 10.74 -20.88 -4.55
N PHE A 49 11.81 -20.54 -3.82
CA PHE A 49 11.90 -19.31 -3.04
C PHE A 49 11.79 -18.05 -3.92
N SER A 50 12.43 -18.05 -5.09
CA SER A 50 12.36 -16.92 -6.03
C SER A 50 10.95 -16.72 -6.59
N ILE A 51 10.26 -17.82 -6.93
CA ILE A 51 8.85 -17.78 -7.40
C ILE A 51 7.92 -17.24 -6.31
N LEU A 52 8.10 -17.68 -5.06
CA LEU A 52 7.33 -17.19 -3.92
C LEU A 52 7.55 -15.69 -3.67
N ILE A 53 8.81 -15.22 -3.73
CA ILE A 53 9.15 -13.81 -3.57
C ILE A 53 8.46 -12.95 -4.64
N ILE A 54 8.52 -13.37 -5.91
CA ILE A 54 7.85 -12.66 -7.01
C ILE A 54 6.32 -12.67 -6.83
N GLY A 55 5.73 -13.80 -6.45
CA GLY A 55 4.29 -13.89 -6.20
C GLY A 55 3.84 -12.94 -5.08
N LEU A 56 4.56 -12.94 -3.96
CA LEU A 56 4.28 -12.05 -2.82
C LEU A 56 4.48 -10.57 -3.17
N SER A 57 5.50 -10.23 -3.97
CA SER A 57 5.73 -8.85 -4.40
C SER A 57 4.58 -8.33 -5.26
N MET A 58 4.09 -9.13 -6.22
CA MET A 58 2.94 -8.79 -7.04
C MET A 58 1.66 -8.63 -6.20
N ILE A 59 1.41 -9.54 -5.26
CA ILE A 59 0.25 -9.47 -4.36
C ILE A 59 0.32 -8.21 -3.49
N SER A 60 1.47 -7.96 -2.85
CA SER A 60 1.68 -6.78 -2.02
C SER A 60 1.42 -5.49 -2.81
N TYR A 61 1.93 -5.42 -4.03
CA TYR A 61 1.77 -4.26 -4.89
C TYR A 61 0.33 -4.05 -5.36
N ALA A 62 -0.38 -5.13 -5.72
CA ALA A 62 -1.81 -5.05 -6.04
C ALA A 62 -2.64 -4.56 -4.85
N LEU A 63 -2.35 -5.06 -3.63
CA LEU A 63 -3.00 -4.61 -2.40
C LEU A 63 -2.75 -3.11 -2.14
N LEU A 64 -1.54 -2.62 -2.42
CA LEU A 64 -1.19 -1.20 -2.30
C LEU A 64 -2.06 -0.34 -3.22
N ILE A 65 -2.18 -0.72 -4.50
CA ILE A 65 -3.02 -0.01 -5.49
C ILE A 65 -4.48 0.01 -5.04
N ILE A 66 -5.00 -1.12 -4.56
CA ILE A 66 -6.38 -1.21 -4.04
C ILE A 66 -6.57 -0.28 -2.82
N GLY A 67 -5.59 -0.23 -1.91
CA GLY A 67 -5.59 0.66 -0.76
C GLY A 67 -5.67 2.13 -1.16
N ILE A 68 -4.84 2.57 -2.11
CA ILE A 68 -4.86 3.93 -2.65
C ILE A 68 -6.13 4.22 -3.44
N TYR A 69 -6.69 3.23 -4.15
CA TYR A 69 -7.99 3.39 -4.83
C TYR A 69 -9.13 3.72 -3.85
N PHE A 70 -9.17 3.08 -2.68
CA PHE A 70 -10.14 3.42 -1.64
C PHE A 70 -9.88 4.81 -1.05
N LEU A 71 -8.61 5.20 -0.88
CA LEU A 71 -8.24 6.54 -0.43
C LEU A 71 -8.71 7.61 -1.43
N ARG A 72 -8.61 7.31 -2.73
CA ARG A 72 -9.13 8.16 -3.80
C ARG A 72 -10.65 8.37 -3.69
N LYS A 73 -11.41 7.32 -3.30
CA LYS A 73 -12.86 7.46 -3.03
C LYS A 73 -13.12 8.38 -1.84
N VAL A 74 -12.33 8.28 -0.77
CA VAL A 74 -12.41 9.19 0.39
C VAL A 74 -12.15 10.63 -0.04
N ALA A 75 -11.10 10.88 -0.82
CA ALA A 75 -10.76 12.23 -1.28
C ALA A 75 -11.88 12.86 -2.13
N ARG A 76 -12.56 12.08 -2.98
CA ARG A 76 -13.73 12.55 -3.74
C ARG A 76 -14.91 12.91 -2.84
N LEU A 77 -15.17 12.12 -1.80
CA LEU A 77 -16.25 12.41 -0.86
C LEU A 77 -15.98 13.67 -0.03
N MET A 78 -14.71 13.90 0.35
CA MET A 78 -14.28 15.11 1.06
C MET A 78 -14.41 16.37 0.20
N LEU A 79 -14.23 16.27 -1.13
CA LEU A 79 -14.46 17.41 -2.05
C LEU A 79 -15.91 17.88 -2.07
N ASN A 80 -16.85 16.96 -1.96
CA ASN A 80 -18.28 17.28 -1.98
C ASN A 80 -18.79 17.77 -0.61
N GLU A 81 -17.88 18.13 0.31
CA GLU A 81 -18.14 18.61 1.68
C GLU A 81 -18.93 17.63 2.56
N ARG A 82 -18.97 16.36 2.19
CA ARG A 82 -19.74 15.32 2.87
C ARG A 82 -18.93 14.62 3.96
N TYR A 83 -18.24 15.39 4.80
CA TYR A 83 -17.26 14.90 5.79
C TYR A 83 -17.83 13.88 6.80
N PHE A 84 -19.12 13.96 7.11
CA PHE A 84 -19.80 13.09 8.09
C PHE A 84 -20.64 11.99 7.45
N GLN A 85 -20.35 11.62 6.20
CA GLN A 85 -20.99 10.45 5.62
C GLN A 85 -20.38 9.16 6.15
N LYS A 86 -21.25 8.21 6.54
CA LYS A 86 -20.88 6.84 6.94
C LYS A 86 -19.94 6.16 5.92
N ASN A 87 -20.06 6.55 4.65
CA ASN A 87 -19.22 6.08 3.55
C ASN A 87 -17.74 6.48 3.67
N ILE A 88 -17.42 7.64 4.27
CA ILE A 88 -16.02 8.08 4.45
C ILE A 88 -15.31 7.16 5.43
N SER A 89 -15.91 6.92 6.60
CA SER A 89 -15.36 5.98 7.59
C SER A 89 -15.17 4.58 6.99
N LEU A 90 -16.16 4.08 6.23
CA LEU A 90 -16.07 2.78 5.59
C LEU A 90 -14.91 2.69 4.58
N PHE A 91 -14.80 3.65 3.66
CA PHE A 91 -13.74 3.62 2.64
C PHE A 91 -12.36 3.89 3.23
N LEU A 92 -12.25 4.75 4.25
CA LEU A 92 -11.00 5.00 4.95
C LEU A 92 -10.50 3.75 5.69
N LYS A 93 -11.41 3.02 6.35
CA LYS A 93 -11.09 1.73 6.99
C LYS A 93 -10.66 0.68 5.97
N LYS A 94 -11.35 0.60 4.82
CA LYS A 94 -10.94 -0.30 3.73
C LYS A 94 -9.54 0.05 3.24
N SER A 95 -9.28 1.33 2.98
CA SER A 95 -7.95 1.81 2.57
C SER A 95 -6.88 1.40 3.58
N GLY A 96 -7.08 1.70 4.88
CA GLY A 96 -6.16 1.32 5.94
C GLY A 96 -5.86 -0.17 6.00
N ASN A 97 -6.90 -1.02 5.95
CA ASN A 97 -6.73 -2.46 5.94
C ASN A 97 -5.91 -2.96 4.73
N PHE A 98 -6.16 -2.45 3.53
CA PHE A 98 -5.39 -2.85 2.35
C PHE A 98 -3.92 -2.42 2.42
N LEU A 99 -3.63 -1.23 2.98
CA LEU A 99 -2.25 -0.78 3.22
C LEU A 99 -1.52 -1.66 4.25
N ILE A 100 -2.21 -2.06 5.32
CA ILE A 100 -1.67 -3.00 6.33
C ILE A 100 -1.38 -4.36 5.68
N MET A 101 -2.34 -4.92 4.93
CA MET A 101 -2.17 -6.22 4.27
C MET A 101 -1.04 -6.20 3.24
N SER A 102 -0.90 -5.12 2.47
CA SER A 102 0.23 -4.90 1.56
C SER A 102 1.55 -4.93 2.34
N SER A 103 1.64 -4.17 3.42
CA SER A 103 2.85 -4.10 4.24
C SER A 103 3.21 -5.45 4.87
N ILE A 104 2.23 -6.19 5.38
CA ILE A 104 2.43 -7.54 5.92
C ILE A 104 2.95 -8.49 4.84
N ALA A 105 2.39 -8.45 3.63
CA ALA A 105 2.87 -9.25 2.51
C ALA A 105 4.34 -8.91 2.15
N SER A 106 4.70 -7.63 2.14
CA SER A 106 6.09 -7.20 1.93
C SER A 106 7.04 -7.64 3.05
N ILE A 107 6.60 -7.60 4.32
CA ILE A 107 7.40 -8.09 5.44
C ILE A 107 7.62 -9.61 5.31
N LEU A 108 6.57 -10.36 4.96
CA LEU A 108 6.68 -11.80 4.74
C LEU A 108 7.66 -12.12 3.61
N MET A 109 7.59 -11.37 2.51
CA MET A 109 8.54 -11.47 1.40
C MET A 109 9.99 -11.22 1.88
N LEU A 110 10.21 -10.18 2.69
CA LEU A 110 11.53 -9.86 3.25
C LEU A 110 12.06 -11.01 4.13
N LEU A 111 11.21 -11.61 4.97
CA LEU A 111 11.57 -12.74 5.81
C LEU A 111 11.97 -13.97 4.97
N ILE A 112 11.24 -14.24 3.90
CA ILE A 112 11.56 -15.34 2.97
C ILE A 112 12.90 -15.07 2.26
N ALA A 113 13.12 -13.85 1.77
CA ALA A 113 14.37 -13.45 1.13
C ALA A 113 15.56 -13.56 2.11
N PHE A 114 15.36 -13.15 3.36
CA PHE A 114 16.36 -13.28 4.41
C PHE A 114 16.67 -14.75 4.73
N ALA A 115 15.64 -15.60 4.85
CA ALA A 115 15.82 -17.04 5.07
C ALA A 115 16.58 -17.70 3.91
N LYS A 116 16.29 -17.32 2.66
CA LYS A 116 17.03 -17.77 1.47
C LYS A 116 18.51 -17.38 1.56
N LYS A 117 18.82 -16.13 1.91
CA LYS A 117 20.21 -15.64 2.02
C LYS A 117 20.99 -16.39 3.11
N ILE A 118 20.36 -16.70 4.25
CA ILE A 118 20.96 -17.53 5.31
C ILE A 118 21.25 -18.95 4.81
N LEU A 119 20.29 -19.58 4.14
CA LEU A 119 20.39 -20.97 3.71
C LEU A 119 21.43 -21.20 2.60
N PHE A 120 21.53 -20.28 1.64
CA PHE A 120 22.33 -20.48 0.42
C PHE A 120 23.63 -19.67 0.37
N SER A 121 23.67 -18.47 0.95
CA SER A 121 24.81 -17.55 0.78
C SER A 121 25.72 -17.47 1.99
N GLN A 122 25.26 -17.89 3.19
CA GLN A 122 26.00 -17.87 4.47
C GLN A 122 26.64 -16.52 4.88
N THR A 123 26.44 -15.45 4.10
CA THR A 123 26.94 -14.10 4.36
C THR A 123 25.79 -13.20 4.82
N ILE A 124 25.87 -12.74 6.07
CA ILE A 124 24.94 -11.75 6.61
C ILE A 124 25.50 -10.37 6.30
N GLU A 125 25.02 -9.78 5.21
CA GLU A 125 25.27 -8.37 4.91
C GLU A 125 24.10 -7.53 5.41
N LEU A 126 24.36 -6.70 6.42
CA LEU A 126 23.42 -5.70 6.94
C LEU A 126 23.39 -4.50 5.98
N LEU A 127 22.68 -4.66 4.86
CA LEU A 127 22.39 -3.55 3.97
C LEU A 127 21.21 -2.74 4.53
N TYR A 128 21.50 -1.47 4.85
CA TYR A 128 20.47 -0.49 5.16
C TYR A 128 19.79 -0.08 3.85
N ASP A 129 18.59 -0.61 3.64
CA ASP A 129 17.85 -0.43 2.41
C ASP A 129 16.64 0.47 2.68
N SER A 130 16.50 1.52 1.85
CA SER A 130 15.42 2.51 1.94
C SER A 130 14.04 1.86 1.77
N ASP A 131 13.97 0.74 1.04
CA ASP A 131 12.73 0.02 0.79
C ASP A 131 12.12 -0.55 2.09
N LYS A 132 12.96 -0.92 3.07
CA LYS A 132 12.50 -1.42 4.37
C LYS A 132 11.79 -0.33 5.18
N VAL A 133 12.28 0.91 5.11
CA VAL A 133 11.67 2.07 5.78
C VAL A 133 10.32 2.39 5.15
N LEU A 134 10.21 2.29 3.84
CA LEU A 134 8.97 2.52 3.10
C LEU A 134 7.87 1.53 3.50
N ILE A 135 8.21 0.24 3.68
CA ILE A 135 7.25 -0.79 4.15
C ILE A 135 6.67 -0.43 5.52
N LEU A 136 7.53 -0.03 6.47
CA LEU A 136 7.10 0.37 7.81
C LEU A 136 6.23 1.64 7.77
N PHE A 137 6.58 2.59 6.91
CA PHE A 137 5.81 3.81 6.73
C PHE A 137 4.38 3.51 6.22
N ILE A 138 4.24 2.65 5.21
CA ILE A 138 2.92 2.24 4.69
C ILE A 138 2.11 1.54 5.79
N LEU A 139 2.75 0.69 6.60
CA LEU A 139 2.09 0.00 7.71
C LEU A 139 1.52 1.00 8.72
N ILE A 140 2.33 1.98 9.13
CA ILE A 140 1.94 3.03 10.08
C ILE A 140 0.79 3.87 9.51
N ILE A 141 0.85 4.27 8.24
CA ILE A 141 -0.26 4.97 7.57
C ILE A 141 -1.53 4.12 7.57
N GLY A 142 -1.42 2.82 7.31
CA GLY A 142 -2.55 1.90 7.33
C GLY A 142 -3.24 1.87 8.69
N PHE A 143 -2.46 1.78 9.78
CA PHE A 143 -3.00 1.87 11.14
C PHE A 143 -3.61 3.25 11.43
N PHE A 144 -2.94 4.32 11.03
CA PHE A 144 -3.45 5.67 11.18
C PHE A 144 -4.82 5.85 10.52
N PHE A 145 -5.02 5.36 9.28
CA PHE A 145 -6.32 5.41 8.60
C PHE A 145 -7.40 4.60 9.33
N ASN A 146 -7.05 3.45 9.91
CA ASN A 146 -8.00 2.68 10.71
C ASN A 146 -8.45 3.40 11.98
N ILE A 147 -7.51 4.07 12.67
CA ILE A 147 -7.82 4.90 13.84
C ILE A 147 -8.74 6.06 13.43
N GLN A 148 -8.37 6.79 12.37
CA GLN A 148 -9.18 7.90 11.87
C GLN A 148 -10.58 7.45 11.44
N ALA A 149 -10.70 6.29 10.80
CA ALA A 149 -12.00 5.75 10.41
C ALA A 149 -12.91 5.47 11.61
N SER A 150 -12.34 4.97 12.72
CA SER A 150 -13.07 4.75 13.97
C SER A 150 -13.50 6.05 14.64
N ILE A 151 -12.60 7.06 14.68
CA ILE A 151 -12.91 8.39 15.22
C ILE A 151 -14.05 9.03 14.42
N ILE A 152 -13.99 9.00 13.09
CA ILE A 152 -15.06 9.52 12.23
C ILE A 152 -16.38 8.79 12.50
N LYS A 153 -16.34 7.46 12.64
CA LYS A 153 -17.55 6.67 12.94
C LYS A 153 -18.20 7.10 14.25
N GLN A 154 -17.41 7.27 15.31
CA GLN A 154 -17.90 7.72 16.62
C GLN A 154 -18.43 9.16 16.56
N SER A 155 -17.76 10.05 15.82
CA SER A 155 -18.24 11.43 15.66
C SER A 155 -19.59 11.50 14.94
N ILE A 156 -19.84 10.61 13.98
CA ILE A 156 -21.13 10.52 13.29
C ILE A 156 -22.22 10.04 14.24
N SER A 157 -21.96 9.01 15.07
CA SER A 157 -22.97 8.52 16.01
C SER A 157 -23.32 9.57 17.08
N LEU A 158 -22.32 10.26 17.63
CA LEU A 158 -22.55 11.34 18.60
C LEU A 158 -23.37 12.49 18.01
N LYS A 159 -23.11 12.85 16.74
CA LYS A 159 -23.91 13.87 16.05
C LYS A 159 -25.36 13.41 15.87
N GLN A 160 -25.57 12.16 15.47
CA GLN A 160 -26.92 11.60 15.29
C GLN A 160 -27.70 11.52 16.61
N GLU A 161 -27.04 11.16 17.71
CA GLU A 161 -27.65 11.17 19.03
C GLU A 161 -28.06 12.58 19.44
N ASN A 162 -27.18 13.57 19.27
CA ASN A 162 -27.48 14.96 19.62
C ASN A 162 -28.59 15.58 18.76
N ASP A 163 -28.69 15.21 17.48
CA ASP A 163 -29.78 15.64 16.58
C ASP A 163 -31.14 14.97 16.93
N LEU A 164 -31.16 13.90 17.74
CA LEU A 164 -32.38 13.21 18.19
C LEU A 164 -32.90 13.73 19.55
N THR A 165 -32.09 14.47 20.31
CA THR A 165 -32.44 14.98 21.64
C THR A 165 -32.90 16.44 21.66
N ILE A 166 -32.73 17.18 20.56
CA ILE A 166 -33.22 18.56 20.36
C ILE A 166 -34.52 18.53 19.57
#